data_AF-X0XAL6-F1
#
_entry.id   AF-X0XAL6-F1
#
_cell.length_a   1.000
_cell.length_b   1.000
_cell.length_c   1.000
_cell.angle_alpha   90.00
_cell.angle_beta   90.00
_cell.angle_gamma   90.00
#
_symmetry.space_group_name_H-M   'P 1'
#
loop_
_entity.id
_entity.type
_entity.pdbx_description
1 polymer ?
#
loop_
_entity_poly.entity_id
_entity_poly.type
_entity_poly.pdbx_seq_one_letter_code
_entity_poly.pdbx_strand_id
1 'polypeptide(L)' 'MDFSLSTDHEILRESVRSFAEKEIKPLARELDEKEEFSYETMQKMAELGLFGIFVSDEYGGQA' A
#
# COMPACT_ATOMS: atom_id res chain seq x y z
N MET A 1 -15.63 23.54 8.82
CA MET A 1 -15.12 22.61 7.81
C MET A 1 -14.72 21.36 8.56
N ASP A 2 -15.18 20.19 8.11
CA ASP A 2 -14.82 18.91 8.73
C ASP A 2 -13.57 18.36 8.04
N PHE A 3 -12.63 17.86 8.84
CA PHE A 3 -11.34 17.32 8.41
C PHE A 3 -11.14 15.87 8.85
N SER A 4 -12.18 15.26 9.43
CA SER A 4 -12.15 13.84 9.80
C SER A 4 -12.05 12.94 8.57
N LEU A 5 -11.39 11.80 8.74
CA LEU A 5 -11.40 10.75 7.73
C LEU A 5 -12.71 9.96 7.81
N SER A 6 -13.20 9.50 6.66
CA SER A 6 -14.26 8.49 6.64
C SER A 6 -13.76 7.19 7.26
N THR A 7 -14.69 6.32 7.65
CA THR A 7 -14.36 4.99 8.15
C THR A 7 -13.52 4.18 7.16
N ASP A 8 -13.84 4.26 5.86
CA ASP A 8 -13.10 3.54 4.82
C ASP A 8 -11.66 4.06 4.69
N HIS A 9 -11.46 5.38 4.79
CA HIS A 9 -10.12 5.98 4.79
C HIS A 9 -9.31 5.58 6.04
N GLU A 10 -9.94 5.47 7.20
CA GLU A 10 -9.27 4.99 8.42
C GLU A 10 -8.83 3.52 8.28
N ILE A 11 -9.72 2.64 7.79
CA ILE A 11 -9.39 1.23 7.53
C ILE A 11 -8.24 1.11 6.53
N LEU A 12 -8.30 1.84 5.42
CA LEU A 12 -7.22 1.87 4.42
C LEU A 12 -5.90 2.34 5.04
N ARG A 13 -5.93 3.43 5.82
CA ARG A 13 -4.74 3.98 6.49
C ARG A 13 -4.10 2.97 7.44
N GLU A 14 -4.89 2.26 8.23
CA GLU A 14 -4.40 1.22 9.14
C GLU A 14 -3.79 0.03 8.40
N SER A 15 -4.46 -0.44 7.35
CA SER A 15 -3.97 -1.54 6.51
C SER A 15 -2.61 -1.21 5.87
N VAL A 16 -2.52 -0.04 5.21
CA VAL A 16 -1.28 0.42 4.56
C VAL A 16 -0.16 0.62 5.58
N ARG A 17 -0.46 1.18 6.76
CA ARG A 17 0.54 1.36 7.82
C ARG A 17 1.08 0.02 8.33
N SER A 18 0.19 -0.94 8.58
CA SER A 18 0.56 -2.29 9.05
C SER A 18 1.47 -2.97 8.03
N PHE A 19 1.13 -2.88 6.74
CA PHE A 19 1.97 -3.41 5.66
C PHE A 19 3.35 -2.74 5.60
N ALA A 20 3.40 -1.40 5.63
CA ALA A 20 4.67 -0.67 5.56
C ALA A 20 5.62 -1.02 6.72
N GLU A 21 5.08 -1.12 7.94
CA GLU A 21 5.89 -1.47 9.12
C GLU A 21 6.39 -2.92 9.11
N LYS A 22 5.61 -3.87 8.56
CA LYS A 22 5.94 -5.30 8.60
C LYS A 22 6.73 -5.78 7.39
N GLU A 23 6.43 -5.25 6.21
CA GLU A 23 6.95 -5.77 4.94
C GLU A 23 8.00 -4.83 4.30
N ILE A 24 7.80 -3.50 4.39
CA ILE A 24 8.71 -2.54 3.74
C ILE A 24 9.87 -2.18 4.67
N LYS A 25 9.57 -1.75 5.91
CA LYS A 25 10.56 -1.22 6.86
C LYS A 25 11.75 -2.16 7.14
N PRO A 26 11.57 -3.49 7.27
CA PRO A 26 12.71 -4.38 7.50
C PRO A 26 13.70 -4.45 6.32
N LEU A 27 13.21 -4.24 5.09
CA LEU A 27 14.00 -4.37 3.86
C LEU A 27 14.53 -3.03 3.35
N ALA A 28 13.87 -1.93 3.70
CA ALA A 28 14.09 -0.60 3.10
C ALA A 28 15.56 -0.16 3.10
N ARG A 29 16.27 -0.35 4.21
CA ARG A 29 17.68 0.07 4.32
C ARG A 29 18.61 -0.75 3.44
N GLU A 30 18.42 -2.07 3.41
CA GLU A 30 19.25 -2.96 2.59
C GLU A 30 19.03 -2.72 1.09
N LEU A 31 17.78 -2.53 0.67
CA LEU A 31 17.44 -2.25 -0.71
C LEU A 31 18.00 -0.90 -1.17
N ASP A 32 17.97 0.13 -0.31
CA ASP A 32 18.59 1.43 -0.58
C ASP A 32 20.11 1.33 -0.71
N GLU A 33 20.77 0.67 0.25
CA GLU A 33 22.24 0.46 0.23
C GLU A 33 22.71 -0.31 -1.02
N LYS A 34 21.86 -1.17 -1.60
CA LYS A 34 22.14 -1.96 -2.80
C LYS A 34 21.62 -1.35 -4.11
N GLU A 35 20.84 -0.27 -4.04
CA GLU A 35 20.10 0.30 -5.17
C GLU A 35 19.19 -0.73 -5.88
N GLU A 36 18.56 -1.63 -5.12
CA GLU A 36 17.76 -2.73 -5.64
C GLU A 36 16.25 -2.45 -5.54
N PHE A 37 15.51 -2.73 -6.61
CA PHE A 37 14.06 -2.69 -6.61
C PHE A 37 13.45 -4.05 -6.22
N SER A 38 12.64 -4.07 -5.16
CA SER A 38 11.94 -5.27 -4.71
C SER A 38 10.63 -5.48 -5.45
N TYR A 39 10.66 -6.33 -6.48
CA TYR A 39 9.44 -6.80 -7.16
C TYR A 39 8.50 -7.57 -6.22
N GLU A 40 9.04 -8.26 -5.22
CA GLU A 40 8.22 -8.99 -4.24
C GLU A 40 7.37 -8.04 -3.40
N THR A 41 7.99 -6.98 -2.86
CA THR A 41 7.27 -5.96 -2.08
C THR A 41 6.25 -5.24 -2.95
N MET A 42 6.59 -4.94 -4.20
CA MET A 42 5.67 -4.34 -5.16
C MET A 42 4.47 -5.25 -5.46
N GLN A 43 4.69 -6.55 -5.68
CA GLN A 43 3.60 -7.50 -5.91
C GLN A 43 2.67 -7.59 -4.70
N LYS A 44 3.20 -7.64 -3.48
CA LYS A 44 2.38 -7.62 -2.25
C LYS A 44 1.54 -6.33 -2.14
N MET A 45 2.08 -5.18 -2.54
CA MET A 45 1.30 -3.93 -2.62
C MET A 45 0.19 -3.98 -3.67
N ALA A 46 0.43 -4.67 -4.80
CA ALA A 46 -0.58 -4.88 -5.83
C ALA A 46 -1.72 -5.79 -5.35
N GLU A 47 -1.41 -6.82 -4.57
CA GLU A 47 -2.41 -7.72 -3.96
C GLU A 47 -3.27 -7.01 -2.90
N LEU A 48 -2.74 -5.96 -2.26
CA LEU A 48 -3.52 -5.03 -1.44
C LEU A 48 -4.35 -4.03 -2.28
N GLY A 49 -4.24 -4.11 -3.61
CA GLY A 49 -4.92 -3.28 -4.61
C GLY A 49 -4.58 -1.80 -4.53
N LEU A 50 -3.39 -1.45 -4.00
CA LEU A 50 -2.96 -0.06 -3.82
C LEU A 50 -2.73 0.66 -5.15
N PHE A 51 -2.51 -0.06 -6.26
CA PHE A 51 -2.30 0.52 -7.58
C PHE A 51 -3.60 0.83 -8.34
N GLY A 52 -4.76 0.42 -7.82
CA GLY A 52 -6.06 0.57 -8.48
C GLY A 52 -7.15 1.12 -7.56
N ILE A 53 -6.81 1.83 -6.48
CA ILE A 53 -7.76 2.25 -5.42
C ILE A 53 -8.96 3.03 -5.96
N PHE A 54 -8.79 3.82 -7.02
CA PHE A 54 -9.85 4.64 -7.62
C PHE A 54 -10.43 4.04 -8.91
N VAL A 55 -9.90 2.90 -9.35
CA VAL A 55 -10.35 2.21 -10.56
C VAL A 55 -11.52 1.31 -10.17
N SER A 56 -12.56 1.26 -11.00
CA SER A 56 -13.72 0.42 -10.70
C SER A 56 -13.40 -1.08 -10.79
N ASP A 57 -14.18 -1.87 -10.08
CA ASP A 57 -14.08 -3.34 -10.08
C ASP A 57 -14.12 -3.96 -11.49
N GLU A 58 -14.86 -3.38 -12.45
CA GLU A 58 -14.93 -3.85 -13.84
C GLU A 58 -13.54 -3.96 -14.51
N TYR A 59 -12.60 -3.11 -14.10
CA TYR A 59 -11.23 -3.08 -14.61
C TYR A 59 -10.21 -3.67 -13.62
N GLY A 60 -10.68 -4.35 -12.57
CA GLY A 60 -9.83 -4.95 -11.53
C GLY A 60 -9.26 -3.96 -10.52
N GLY A 61 -9.93 -2.82 -10.31
CA GLY A 61 -9.60 -1.88 -9.24
C GLY A 61 -10.31 -2.18 -7.91
N GLN A 62 -10.44 -1.19 -7.04
CA GLN A 62 -11.05 -1.33 -5.70
C GLN A 62 -12.09 -0.23 -5.38
N ALA A 63 -12.56 0.52 -6.38
CA ALA A 63 -13.53 1.61 -6.21
C ALA A 63 -14.98 1.20 -6.46
#